data_AF-A0A8T5TNF7-F1
#
_entry.id   AF-A0A8T5TNF7-F1
#
_cell.length_a   1.000
_cell.length_b   1.000
_cell.length_c   1.000
_cell.angle_alpha   90.00
_cell.angle_beta   90.00
_cell.angle_gamma   90.00
#
_symmetry.space_group_name_H-M   'P 1'
#
loop_
_entity.id
_entity.type
_entity.pdbx_description
1 polymer ?
#
loop_
_entity_poly.entity_id
_entity_poly.type
_entity_poly.pdbx_seq_one_letter_code
_entity_poly.pdbx_strand_id
1 'polypeptide(L)'
;MIGTDSIREIMRKVLSNDLIPELHQSSYEAGKFSKHYRSSRFNSTILGYSEQVKIVIVGVEALIKRALYEGINMIIEGVHLSPEFLSNDILEHPNIVFVMLNLSNEIEHKNRVSLRAYNVSMRSPVNKYYDNFEQIRIIQEYLKEQAKIVGIPIVENITRDDTVKELTEIVTARIKKIVEAKNENVNL
;
A
#
# COMPACT_ATOMS: atom_id res chain seq x y z
N MET A 1 -10.81 -9.61 -2.13
CA MET A 1 -9.53 -8.85 -2.15
C MET A 1 -9.76 -7.58 -2.93
N ILE A 2 -9.35 -6.43 -2.42
CA ILE A 2 -9.53 -5.13 -3.08
C ILE A 2 -8.17 -4.43 -3.19
N GLY A 3 -7.78 -4.08 -4.41
CA GLY A 3 -6.60 -3.27 -4.65
C GLY A 3 -6.90 -1.79 -4.42
N THR A 4 -6.00 -1.08 -3.73
CA THR A 4 -6.09 0.39 -3.58
C THR A 4 -6.09 1.12 -4.93
N ASP A 5 -5.53 0.49 -5.97
CA ASP A 5 -5.58 1.02 -7.33
C ASP A 5 -7.00 1.07 -7.90
N SER A 6 -7.88 0.13 -7.54
CA SER A 6 -9.29 0.17 -7.95
C SER A 6 -10.01 1.40 -7.37
N ILE A 7 -9.66 1.79 -6.13
CA ILE A 7 -10.19 3.01 -5.52
C ILE A 7 -9.68 4.24 -6.27
N ARG A 8 -8.37 4.29 -6.59
CA ARG A 8 -7.77 5.34 -7.42
C ARG A 8 -8.45 5.44 -8.79
N GLU A 9 -8.72 4.31 -9.45
CA GLU A 9 -9.39 4.25 -10.76
C GLU A 9 -10.84 4.77 -10.71
N ILE A 10 -11.57 4.54 -9.62
CA ILE A 10 -12.88 5.15 -9.40
C ILE A 10 -12.74 6.66 -9.21
N MET A 11 -11.84 7.09 -8.31
CA MET A 11 -11.68 8.52 -7.99
C MET A 11 -11.24 9.36 -9.19
N ARG A 12 -10.32 8.87 -10.03
CA ARG A 12 -9.89 9.59 -11.25
C ARG A 12 -10.96 9.73 -12.32
N LYS A 13 -12.06 8.97 -12.24
CA LYS A 13 -13.22 9.14 -13.14
C LYS A 13 -14.15 10.25 -12.66
N VAL A 14 -14.14 10.51 -11.36
CA VAL A 14 -14.93 11.58 -10.73
C VAL A 14 -14.16 12.91 -10.74
N LEU A 15 -12.85 12.86 -10.49
CA LEU A 15 -11.97 14.03 -10.39
C LEU A 15 -11.13 14.17 -11.67
N SER A 16 -11.25 15.31 -12.33
CA SER A 16 -10.55 15.60 -13.59
C SER A 16 -9.03 15.70 -13.39
N ASN A 17 -8.28 15.45 -14.46
CA ASN A 17 -6.82 15.55 -14.45
C ASN A 17 -6.32 16.98 -14.21
N ASP A 18 -7.09 17.98 -14.62
CA ASP A 18 -6.75 19.39 -14.39
C ASP A 18 -6.93 19.79 -12.92
N LEU A 19 -7.85 19.11 -12.21
CA LEU A 19 -8.09 19.35 -10.79
C LEU A 19 -7.10 18.60 -9.92
N ILE A 20 -6.91 17.30 -10.17
CA ILE A 20 -6.05 16.41 -9.37
C ILE A 20 -5.19 15.54 -10.30
N PRO A 21 -4.09 16.08 -10.86
CA PRO A 21 -3.25 15.34 -11.81
C PRO A 21 -2.62 14.09 -11.21
N GLU A 22 -2.39 14.06 -9.89
CA GLU A 22 -1.78 12.94 -9.16
C GLU A 22 -2.57 11.64 -9.33
N LEU A 23 -3.90 11.69 -9.40
CA LEU A 23 -4.75 10.49 -9.55
C LEU A 23 -4.64 9.84 -10.94
N HIS A 24 -4.21 10.59 -11.94
CA HIS A 24 -4.16 10.17 -13.34
C HIS A 24 -2.82 9.60 -13.76
N GLN A 25 -1.84 9.61 -12.86
CA GLN A 25 -0.51 9.06 -13.05
C GLN A 25 -0.28 7.81 -12.20
N SER A 26 0.73 7.02 -12.56
CA SER A 26 1.22 5.97 -11.66
C SER A 26 1.82 6.59 -10.39
N SER A 27 1.79 5.87 -9.27
CA SER A 27 2.34 6.32 -7.99
C SER A 27 3.81 6.75 -8.07
N TYR A 28 4.60 6.05 -8.88
CA TYR A 28 6.02 6.35 -9.12
C TYR A 28 6.26 7.51 -10.11
N GLU A 29 5.22 8.00 -10.80
CA GLU A 29 5.30 9.15 -11.72
C GLU A 29 4.61 10.40 -11.18
N ALA A 30 3.83 10.30 -10.10
CA ALA A 30 3.04 11.40 -9.55
C ALA A 30 3.88 12.66 -9.27
N GLY A 31 5.15 12.51 -8.89
CA GLY A 31 6.09 13.61 -8.66
C GLY A 31 6.52 14.40 -9.90
N LYS A 32 6.40 13.83 -11.11
CA LYS A 32 6.92 14.44 -12.36
C LYS A 32 6.05 15.59 -12.88
N PHE A 33 4.76 15.58 -12.54
CA PHE A 33 3.74 16.43 -13.16
C PHE A 33 3.30 17.62 -12.31
N SER A 34 3.57 17.60 -11.01
CA SER A 34 3.29 18.76 -10.16
C SER A 34 4.38 19.83 -10.33
N LYS A 35 3.95 21.00 -10.81
CA LYS A 35 4.81 22.19 -10.95
C LYS A 35 5.37 22.66 -9.60
N HIS A 36 4.72 22.29 -8.49
CA HIS A 36 5.12 22.69 -7.13
C HIS A 36 6.34 21.93 -6.60
N TYR A 37 6.65 20.74 -7.13
CA TYR A 37 7.72 19.88 -6.58
C TYR A 37 9.04 19.89 -7.36
N ARG A 38 9.07 20.56 -8.53
CA ARG A 38 10.30 20.68 -9.34
C ARG A 38 11.42 21.49 -8.66
N SER A 39 11.09 22.31 -7.67
CA SER A 39 12.04 23.16 -6.93
C SER A 39 12.34 22.67 -5.52
N SER A 40 11.84 21.49 -5.11
CA SER A 40 12.02 20.98 -3.75
C SER A 40 13.37 20.29 -3.59
N ARG A 41 14.06 20.49 -2.45
CA ARG A 41 15.23 19.69 -2.03
C ARG A 41 14.86 18.24 -1.65
N PHE A 42 13.57 17.93 -1.55
CA PHE A 42 13.05 16.62 -1.20
C PHE A 42 12.85 15.76 -2.45
N ASN A 43 12.83 14.45 -2.26
CA ASN A 43 12.61 13.49 -3.34
C ASN A 43 11.21 13.70 -3.94
N SER A 44 11.14 14.26 -5.15
CA SER A 44 9.88 14.58 -5.84
C SER A 44 8.98 13.36 -6.02
N THR A 45 9.57 12.16 -6.12
CA THR A 45 8.85 10.87 -6.16
C THR A 45 8.00 10.69 -4.90
N ILE A 46 8.59 10.87 -3.72
CA ILE A 46 7.89 10.68 -2.43
C ILE A 46 6.83 11.75 -2.23
N LEU A 47 7.10 13.00 -2.62
CA LEU A 47 6.11 14.07 -2.51
C LEU A 47 4.87 13.78 -3.36
N GLY A 48 5.05 13.49 -4.65
CA GLY A 48 3.92 13.18 -5.53
C GLY A 48 3.19 11.89 -5.13
N TYR A 49 3.93 10.88 -4.71
CA TYR A 49 3.35 9.66 -4.14
C TYR A 49 2.49 9.98 -2.90
N SER A 50 3.01 10.76 -1.95
CA SER A 50 2.31 11.12 -0.72
C SER A 50 1.01 11.88 -0.99
N GLU A 51 1.01 12.83 -1.94
CA GLU A 51 -0.22 13.52 -2.34
C GLU A 51 -1.25 12.56 -2.94
N GLN A 52 -0.82 11.65 -3.82
CA GLN A 52 -1.71 10.62 -4.35
C GLN A 52 -2.29 9.75 -3.23
N VAL A 53 -1.47 9.35 -2.25
CA VAL A 53 -1.92 8.55 -1.10
C VAL A 53 -2.94 9.30 -0.27
N LYS A 54 -2.70 10.57 0.10
CA LYS A 54 -3.63 11.39 0.89
C LYS A 54 -5.04 11.44 0.30
N ILE A 55 -5.15 11.35 -1.03
CA ILE A 55 -6.45 11.31 -1.70
C ILE A 55 -7.05 9.90 -1.65
N VAL A 56 -6.29 8.88 -2.06
CA VAL A 56 -6.79 7.49 -2.16
C VAL A 56 -7.12 6.89 -0.80
N ILE A 57 -6.37 7.25 0.25
CA ILE A 57 -6.51 6.69 1.59
C ILE A 57 -7.89 6.97 2.18
N VAL A 58 -8.52 8.10 1.84
CA VAL A 58 -9.89 8.42 2.29
C VAL A 58 -10.89 7.34 1.85
N GLY A 59 -10.77 6.86 0.61
CA GLY A 59 -11.61 5.77 0.11
C GLY A 59 -11.28 4.41 0.74
N VAL A 60 -9.99 4.18 1.03
CA VAL A 60 -9.53 2.97 1.74
C VAL A 60 -10.10 2.93 3.15
N GLU A 61 -10.00 4.01 3.91
CA GLU A 61 -10.52 4.09 5.26
C GLU A 61 -12.03 3.89 5.30
N ALA A 62 -12.77 4.50 4.37
CA ALA A 62 -14.21 4.32 4.26
C ALA A 62 -14.59 2.84 4.02
N LEU A 63 -13.81 2.15 3.18
CA LEU A 63 -14.01 0.73 2.92
C LEU A 63 -13.69 -0.14 4.15
N ILE A 64 -12.61 0.16 4.87
CA ILE A 64 -12.24 -0.52 6.12
C ILE A 64 -13.34 -0.33 7.17
N LYS A 65 -13.75 0.92 7.42
CA LYS A 65 -14.77 1.28 8.41
C LYS A 65 -16.11 0.59 8.10
N ARG A 66 -16.47 0.51 6.82
CA ARG A 66 -17.65 -0.24 6.38
C ARG A 66 -17.51 -1.74 6.62
N ALA A 67 -16.38 -2.34 6.27
CA ALA A 67 -16.15 -3.77 6.49
C ALA A 67 -16.20 -4.14 7.98
N LEU A 68 -15.65 -3.29 8.85
CA LEU A 68 -15.76 -3.44 10.31
C LEU A 68 -17.22 -3.36 10.78
N TYR A 69 -17.97 -2.37 10.28
CA TYR A 69 -19.39 -2.18 10.62
C TYR A 69 -20.27 -3.35 10.17
N GLU A 70 -20.06 -3.85 8.95
CA GLU A 70 -20.83 -4.94 8.36
C GLU A 70 -20.34 -6.34 8.80
N GLY A 71 -19.23 -6.43 9.55
CA GLY A 71 -18.66 -7.70 9.99
C GLY A 71 -18.07 -8.55 8.84
N ILE A 72 -17.61 -7.91 7.77
CA ILE A 72 -17.11 -8.59 6.57
C ILE A 72 -15.59 -8.74 6.62
N ASN A 73 -15.12 -9.96 6.35
CA ASN A 73 -13.69 -10.23 6.20
C ASN A 73 -13.19 -9.70 4.85
N MET A 74 -12.11 -8.92 4.87
CA MET A 74 -11.55 -8.30 3.67
C MET A 74 -10.02 -8.30 3.69
N ILE A 75 -9.42 -8.46 2.50
CA ILE A 75 -8.00 -8.21 2.26
C ILE A 75 -7.92 -7.00 1.34
N ILE A 76 -7.22 -5.96 1.79
CA ILE A 76 -6.90 -4.77 1.00
C ILE A 76 -5.41 -4.81 0.70
N GLU A 77 -5.04 -4.58 -0.55
CA GLU A 77 -3.63 -4.58 -0.98
C GLU A 77 -3.27 -3.33 -1.80
N GLY A 78 -2.00 -2.98 -1.80
CA GLY A 78 -1.42 -2.06 -2.77
C GLY A 78 -0.67 -0.89 -2.14
N VAL A 79 -0.08 -0.11 -3.03
CA VAL A 79 0.94 0.89 -2.69
C VAL A 79 0.41 2.06 -1.88
N HIS A 80 -0.90 2.32 -1.87
CA HIS A 80 -1.47 3.45 -1.13
C HIS A 80 -1.66 3.17 0.37
N LEU A 81 -1.41 1.95 0.83
CA LEU A 81 -1.48 1.57 2.25
C LEU A 81 -0.24 2.04 3.03
N SER A 82 0.11 3.33 2.93
CA SER A 82 1.22 3.90 3.69
C SER A 82 0.78 4.14 5.14
N PRO A 83 1.51 3.59 6.13
CA PRO A 83 1.17 3.76 7.55
C PRO A 83 1.10 5.22 7.98
N GLU A 84 1.91 6.10 7.38
CA GLU A 84 1.95 7.54 7.73
C GLU A 84 0.59 8.24 7.53
N PHE A 85 -0.22 7.78 6.57
CA PHE A 85 -1.47 8.46 6.18
C PHE A 85 -2.73 7.75 6.68
N LEU A 86 -2.58 6.63 7.40
CA LEU A 86 -3.69 5.94 8.04
C LEU A 86 -3.98 6.55 9.40
N SER A 87 -5.26 6.68 9.73
CA SER A 87 -5.70 7.11 11.04
C SER A 87 -5.35 6.10 12.15
N ASN A 88 -5.08 6.61 13.35
CA ASN A 88 -4.73 5.77 14.50
C ASN A 88 -5.85 4.79 14.86
N ASP A 89 -7.13 5.16 14.68
CA ASP A 89 -8.26 4.25 14.93
C ASP A 89 -8.22 3.02 14.02
N ILE A 90 -7.64 3.14 12.82
CA ILE A 90 -7.43 2.02 11.91
C ILE A 90 -6.16 1.24 12.27
N LEU A 91 -5.03 1.94 12.47
CA LEU A 91 -3.74 1.31 12.75
C LEU A 91 -3.77 0.46 14.03
N GLU A 92 -4.48 0.94 15.06
CA GLU A 92 -4.54 0.29 16.36
C GLU A 92 -5.72 -0.69 16.50
N HIS A 93 -6.62 -0.74 15.52
CA HIS A 93 -7.86 -1.51 15.62
C HIS A 93 -7.58 -3.01 15.88
N PRO A 94 -8.21 -3.64 16.90
CA PRO A 94 -7.97 -5.03 17.26
C PRO A 94 -8.19 -6.00 16.09
N ASN A 95 -9.23 -5.76 15.30
CA ASN A 95 -9.62 -6.62 14.16
C ASN A 95 -8.86 -6.35 12.85
N ILE A 96 -7.90 -5.43 12.84
CA ILE A 96 -7.10 -5.14 11.65
C ILE A 96 -5.69 -5.70 11.83
N VAL A 97 -5.17 -6.30 10.75
CA VAL A 97 -3.80 -6.83 10.68
C VAL A 97 -3.10 -6.17 9.51
N PHE A 98 -2.13 -5.31 9.81
CA PHE A 98 -1.25 -4.75 8.80
C PHE A 98 -0.02 -5.63 8.63
N VAL A 99 0.37 -5.86 7.38
CA VAL A 99 1.65 -6.47 7.03
C VAL A 99 2.23 -5.73 5.84
N MET A 100 3.51 -5.40 5.92
CA MET A 100 4.26 -4.90 4.79
C MET A 100 4.98 -6.06 4.11
N LEU A 101 4.80 -6.20 2.79
CA LEU A 101 5.67 -7.06 1.99
C LEU A 101 6.87 -6.25 1.47
N ASN A 102 8.06 -6.80 1.62
CA ASN A 102 9.31 -6.22 1.11
C ASN A 102 10.03 -7.24 0.23
N LEU A 103 10.71 -6.78 -0.82
CA LEU A 103 11.67 -7.59 -1.55
C LEU A 103 13.01 -6.84 -1.61
N SER A 104 13.95 -7.29 -0.80
CA SER A 104 15.26 -6.66 -0.62
C SER A 104 16.16 -6.87 -1.83
N ASN A 105 16.09 -8.03 -2.49
CA ASN A 105 16.86 -8.30 -3.70
C ASN A 105 16.32 -7.47 -4.87
N GLU A 106 17.11 -6.49 -5.28
CA GLU A 106 16.76 -5.53 -6.32
C GLU A 106 16.56 -6.20 -7.69
N ILE A 107 17.42 -7.16 -8.05
CA ILE A 107 17.36 -7.87 -9.33
C ILE A 107 16.06 -8.68 -9.41
N GLU A 108 15.75 -9.43 -8.36
CA GLU A 108 14.51 -10.19 -8.26
C GLU A 108 13.28 -9.27 -8.29
N HIS A 109 13.33 -8.15 -7.57
CA HIS A 109 12.25 -7.17 -7.60
C HIS A 109 12.03 -6.62 -9.01
N LYS A 110 13.12 -6.25 -9.70
CA LYS A 110 13.07 -5.74 -11.08
C LYS A 110 12.49 -6.78 -12.03
N ASN A 111 12.88 -8.04 -11.89
CA ASN A 111 12.35 -9.14 -12.70
C ASN A 111 10.84 -9.31 -12.48
N ARG A 112 10.37 -9.30 -11.22
CA ARG A 112 8.94 -9.43 -10.90
C ARG A 112 8.11 -8.25 -11.41
N VAL A 113 8.60 -7.03 -11.25
CA VAL A 113 7.96 -5.82 -11.79
C VAL A 113 7.86 -5.91 -13.31
N SER A 114 8.93 -6.36 -13.98
CA SER A 114 8.96 -6.52 -15.44
C SER A 114 7.99 -7.60 -15.93
N LEU A 115 7.92 -8.75 -15.25
CA LEU A 115 6.96 -9.82 -15.55
C LEU A 115 5.52 -9.36 -15.33
N ARG A 116 5.25 -8.62 -14.25
CA ARG A 116 3.94 -8.02 -14.01
C ARG A 116 3.57 -7.03 -15.12
N ALA A 117 4.50 -6.17 -15.53
CA ALA A 117 4.29 -5.24 -16.63
C ALA A 117 3.94 -5.99 -17.92
N TYR A 118 4.70 -7.03 -18.27
CA TYR A 118 4.42 -7.88 -19.43
C TYR A 118 3.02 -8.52 -19.37
N ASN A 119 2.65 -9.11 -18.24
CA ASN A 119 1.36 -9.79 -18.07
C ASN A 119 0.15 -8.83 -18.04
N VAL A 120 0.33 -7.62 -17.51
CA VAL A 120 -0.71 -6.57 -17.50
C VAL A 120 -0.78 -5.86 -18.86
N SER A 121 0.30 -5.87 -19.65
CA SER A 121 0.39 -5.18 -20.93
C SER A 121 0.22 -6.09 -22.15
N MET A 122 -1.03 -6.30 -22.53
CA MET A 122 -1.37 -6.24 -23.96
C MET A 122 -1.53 -4.77 -24.45
N ARG A 123 -1.40 -3.76 -23.58
CA ARG A 123 -1.76 -2.35 -23.88
C ARG A 123 -0.83 -1.23 -23.37
N SER A 124 0.33 -1.51 -22.77
CA SER A 124 1.26 -0.46 -22.31
C SER A 124 2.72 -0.90 -22.53
N PRO A 125 3.66 -0.06 -22.97
CA PRO A 125 5.02 -0.52 -23.25
C PRO A 125 5.68 -1.04 -21.97
N VAL A 126 6.16 -2.29 -22.00
CA VAL A 126 7.00 -2.93 -20.95
C VAL A 126 8.07 -1.96 -20.41
N ASN A 127 8.56 -1.05 -21.26
CA ASN A 127 9.53 -0.01 -20.95
C ASN A 127 9.14 0.91 -19.79
N LYS A 128 7.86 1.27 -19.59
CA LYS A 128 7.49 2.25 -18.55
C LYS A 128 7.84 1.82 -17.12
N TYR A 129 7.73 0.54 -16.81
CA TYR A 129 8.08 0.05 -15.47
C TYR A 129 9.58 -0.12 -15.30
N TYR A 130 10.27 -0.50 -16.38
CA TYR A 130 11.73 -0.61 -16.39
C TYR A 130 12.38 0.76 -16.19
N ASP A 131 11.90 1.78 -16.90
CA ASP A 131 12.40 3.15 -16.86
C ASP A 131 12.14 3.86 -15.51
N ASN A 132 11.15 3.37 -14.75
CA ASN A 132 10.77 3.93 -13.45
C ASN A 132 11.12 3.03 -12.25
N PHE A 133 11.92 1.99 -12.44
CA PHE A 133 12.21 1.02 -11.38
C PHE A 133 12.87 1.66 -10.15
N GLU A 134 13.73 2.67 -10.35
CA GLU A 134 14.34 3.44 -9.27
C GLU A 134 13.27 4.13 -8.40
N GLN A 135 12.26 4.75 -9.02
CA GLN A 135 11.17 5.40 -8.29
C GLN A 135 10.31 4.39 -7.53
N ILE A 136 10.10 3.19 -8.10
CA ILE A 136 9.43 2.08 -7.41
C ILE A 136 10.23 1.65 -6.17
N ARG A 137 11.56 1.55 -6.27
CA ARG A 137 12.45 1.25 -5.12
C ARG A 137 12.38 2.32 -4.05
N ILE A 138 12.44 3.59 -4.44
CA ILE A 138 12.30 4.74 -3.54
C ILE A 138 11.01 4.64 -2.72
N ILE A 139 9.88 4.33 -3.37
CA ILE A 139 8.59 4.16 -2.68
C ILE A 139 8.60 2.94 -1.76
N GLN A 140 9.17 1.81 -2.17
CA GLN A 140 9.28 0.63 -1.31
C GLN A 140 10.08 0.93 -0.03
N GLU A 141 11.25 1.57 -0.15
CA GLU A 141 12.06 1.91 1.02
C GLU A 141 11.34 2.92 1.92
N TYR A 142 10.65 3.92 1.35
CA TYR A 142 9.84 4.82 2.15
C TYR A 142 8.75 4.08 2.94
N LEU A 143 7.98 3.20 2.28
CA LEU A 143 6.97 2.38 2.95
C LEU A 143 7.57 1.50 4.05
N LYS A 144 8.79 1.00 3.84
CA LYS A 144 9.55 0.17 4.79
C LYS A 144 9.91 0.95 6.04
N GLU A 145 10.40 2.17 5.88
CA GLU A 145 10.70 3.02 7.02
C GLU A 145 9.43 3.42 7.76
N GLN A 146 8.33 3.72 7.06
CA GLN A 146 7.04 4.00 7.73
C GLN A 146 6.51 2.79 8.50
N ALA A 147 6.62 1.58 7.94
CA ALA A 147 6.23 0.35 8.64
C ALA A 147 7.06 0.13 9.91
N LYS A 148 8.38 0.38 9.87
CA LYS A 148 9.25 0.29 11.05
C LYS A 148 8.85 1.28 12.13
N ILE A 149 8.57 2.54 11.77
CA ILE A 149 8.19 3.60 12.72
C ILE A 149 6.95 3.21 13.52
N VAL A 150 5.95 2.62 12.85
CA VAL A 150 4.66 2.25 13.46
C VAL A 150 4.67 0.82 14.03
N GLY A 151 5.75 0.05 13.81
CA GLY A 151 5.87 -1.32 14.30
C GLY A 151 5.04 -2.36 13.52
N ILE A 152 4.74 -2.08 12.25
CA ILE A 152 4.07 -3.03 11.35
C ILE A 152 5.05 -4.13 10.96
N PRO A 153 4.67 -5.43 11.04
CA PRO A 153 5.50 -6.53 10.58
C PRO A 153 5.90 -6.39 9.11
N ILE A 154 7.18 -6.62 8.83
CA ILE A 154 7.73 -6.59 7.47
C ILE A 154 8.14 -8.01 7.08
N VAL A 155 7.48 -8.55 6.06
CA VAL A 155 7.70 -9.91 5.54
C VAL A 155 8.50 -9.83 4.26
N GLU A 156 9.60 -10.59 4.20
CA GLU A 156 10.48 -10.65 3.03
C GLU A 156 9.91 -11.65 2.00
N ASN A 157 9.44 -11.14 0.87
CA ASN A 157 8.71 -11.90 -0.14
C ASN A 157 9.64 -12.62 -1.12
N ILE A 158 10.44 -13.58 -0.65
CA ILE A 158 11.37 -14.35 -1.49
C ILE A 158 10.65 -15.51 -2.19
N THR A 159 10.04 -16.44 -1.44
CA THR A 159 9.24 -17.53 -2.02
C THR A 159 7.79 -17.39 -1.59
N ARG A 160 6.88 -17.95 -2.39
CA ARG A 160 5.45 -17.94 -2.05
C ARG A 160 5.19 -18.68 -0.74
N ASP A 161 5.78 -19.85 -0.57
CA ASP A 161 5.49 -20.72 0.57
C ASP A 161 5.97 -20.12 1.89
N ASP A 162 7.19 -19.56 1.90
CA ASP A 162 7.73 -18.87 3.08
C ASP A 162 6.88 -17.63 3.42
N THR A 163 6.53 -16.83 2.40
CA THR A 163 5.70 -15.63 2.60
C THR A 163 4.33 -16.00 3.17
N VAL A 164 3.66 -17.03 2.63
CA VAL A 164 2.34 -17.47 3.11
C VAL A 164 2.43 -18.00 4.53
N LYS A 165 3.48 -18.76 4.85
CA LYS A 165 3.73 -19.26 6.20
C LYS A 165 3.85 -18.12 7.20
N GLU A 166 4.73 -17.14 6.92
CA GLU A 166 4.95 -16.00 7.82
C GLU A 166 3.71 -15.13 7.99
N LEU A 167 2.98 -14.86 6.90
CA LEU A 167 1.68 -14.16 6.96
C LEU A 167 0.66 -14.90 7.83
N THR A 168 0.61 -16.23 7.71
CA THR A 168 -0.31 -17.06 8.52
C THR A 168 0.05 -17.00 10.00
N GLU A 169 1.34 -17.03 10.33
CA GLU A 169 1.83 -16.89 11.71
C GLU A 169 1.44 -15.52 12.29
N ILE A 170 1.63 -14.42 11.55
CA ILE A 170 1.25 -13.06 11.96
C ILE A 170 -0.27 -12.96 12.22
N VAL A 171 -1.08 -13.41 11.27
CA VAL A 171 -2.55 -13.35 11.39
C VAL A 171 -3.04 -14.21 12.56
N THR A 172 -2.51 -15.43 12.69
CA THR A 172 -2.89 -16.35 13.79
C THR A 172 -2.51 -15.78 15.15
N ALA A 173 -1.32 -15.19 15.28
CA ALA A 173 -0.89 -14.53 16.51
C ALA A 173 -1.81 -13.36 16.89
N ARG A 174 -2.27 -12.58 15.90
CA ARG A 174 -3.22 -11.49 16.13
C ARG A 174 -4.60 -11.99 16.54
N ILE A 175 -5.11 -13.05 15.90
CA ILE A 175 -6.38 -13.69 16.27
C ILE A 175 -6.35 -14.20 17.71
N LYS A 176 -5.27 -14.87 18.12
CA LYS A 176 -5.10 -15.35 19.51
C LYS A 176 -5.23 -14.22 20.54
N LYS A 177 -4.52 -13.11 20.31
CA LYS A 177 -4.61 -11.92 21.18
C LYS A 177 -6.04 -11.36 21.30
N ILE A 178 -6.81 -11.34 20.20
CA ILE A 178 -8.20 -10.87 20.22
C ILE A 178 -9.09 -11.82 21.04
N VAL A 179 -8.90 -13.13 20.89
CA VAL A 179 -9.67 -14.15 21.62
C VAL A 179 -9.36 -14.09 23.12
N GLU A 180 -8.08 -13.99 23.49
CA GLU A 180 -7.63 -13.85 24.88
C GLU A 180 -8.22 -12.59 25.53
N ALA A 181 -8.10 -11.44 24.88
CA ALA A 181 -8.66 -10.18 25.38
C ALA A 181 -10.19 -10.22 25.55
N LYS A 182 -10.91 -10.95 24.70
CA LYS A 182 -12.37 -11.15 24.87
C LYS A 182 -12.69 -12.02 26.08
N ASN A 183 -11.92 -13.08 26.32
CA ASN A 183 -12.13 -13.97 27.45
C ASN A 183 -11.86 -13.28 28.80
N GLU A 184 -10.89 -12.37 28.86
CA GLU A 184 -10.61 -11.57 30.07
C GLU A 184 -11.76 -10.60 30.40
N ASN A 185 -12.35 -9.95 29.39
CA ASN A 185 -13.44 -9.00 29.57
C ASN A 185 -14.80 -9.64 29.92
N VAL A 186 -14.97 -10.94 29.69
CA VAL A 186 -16.21 -11.69 30.04
C VAL A 186 -16.18 -12.21 31.49
N ASN A 187 -15.00 -12.22 32.12
CA ASN A 187 -14.80 -12.71 33.49
C ASN A 187 -14.75 -11.58 34.56
N LEU A 188 -15.13 -10.36 34.19
CA LEU A 188 -15.31 -9.18 35.05
C LEU A 188 -16.78 -8.77 35.07
#